data_AF-A0A392Q5J4-F1
#
_entry.id   AF-A0A392Q5J4-F1
#
_cell.length_a   1.000
_cell.length_b   1.000
_cell.length_c   1.000
_cell.angle_alpha   90.00
_cell.angle_beta   90.00
_cell.angle_gamma   90.00
#
_symmetry.space_group_name_H-M   'P 1'
#
loop_
_entity.id
_entity.type
_entity.pdbx_description
1 polymer ?
#
loop_
_entity_poly.entity_id
_entity_poly.type
_entity_poly.pdbx_seq_one_letter_code
_entity_poly.pdbx_strand_id
1 'polypeptide(L)'
;MTYRYGNIQDLKAIGILLKSSATRRPADIDFSEGWFATRLILPEIVVDETTTSTFLNLIAYEMCPDFENDYGVCSFVAFTGQLIENPKDVRELRSKGILQHWLCSDEEVVNLFNLI
;
A
#
# COMPACT_ATOMS: atom_id res chain seq x y z
N MET A 1 -12.71 -1.97 -15.34
CA MET A 1 -13.51 -1.73 -14.12
C MET A 1 -12.53 -1.57 -12.99
N THR A 2 -12.37 -0.36 -12.44
CA THR A 2 -11.50 -0.15 -11.28
C THR A 2 -12.31 -0.52 -10.05
N TYR A 3 -12.04 -1.69 -9.47
CA TYR A 3 -12.58 -2.03 -8.16
C TYR A 3 -11.94 -1.07 -7.16
N ARG A 4 -12.78 -0.27 -6.50
CA ARG A 4 -12.34 0.70 -5.49
C ARG A 4 -12.55 0.05 -4.13
N TYR A 5 -11.47 -0.29 -3.45
CA TYR A 5 -11.52 -0.66 -2.04
C TYR A 5 -11.58 0.64 -1.22
N GLY A 6 -12.22 0.61 -0.04
CA GLY A 6 -12.23 1.77 0.85
C GLY A 6 -10.80 2.14 1.28
N ASN A 7 -10.53 3.43 1.49
CA ASN A 7 -9.25 3.87 2.05
C ASN A 7 -9.12 3.37 3.51
N ILE A 8 -7.97 3.64 4.13
CA ILE A 8 -7.70 3.15 5.49
C ILE A 8 -8.73 3.62 6.52
N GLN A 9 -9.26 4.84 6.41
CA GLN A 9 -10.34 5.29 7.28
C GLN A 9 -11.63 4.48 7.07
N ASP A 10 -12.00 4.20 5.82
CA ASP A 10 -13.21 3.44 5.49
C ASP A 10 -13.15 2.01 6.04
N LEU A 11 -12.01 1.34 5.83
CA LEU A 11 -11.80 -0.03 6.34
C LEU A 11 -11.88 -0.07 7.87
N LYS A 12 -11.29 0.92 8.55
CA LYS A 12 -11.37 1.04 10.00
C LYS A 12 -12.78 1.32 10.49
N ALA A 13 -13.54 2.15 9.77
CA ALA A 13 -14.93 2.50 10.13
C ALA A 13 -15.87 1.28 10.11
N ILE A 14 -15.60 0.30 9.24
CA ILE A 14 -16.34 -0.97 9.19
C ILE A 14 -15.76 -2.07 10.09
N GLY A 15 -14.78 -1.73 10.94
CA GLY A 15 -14.24 -2.63 11.95
C GLY A 15 -13.10 -3.54 11.49
N ILE A 16 -12.52 -3.32 10.30
CA ILE A 16 -11.33 -4.06 9.87
C ILE A 16 -10.12 -3.57 10.66
N LEU A 17 -9.39 -4.51 11.24
CA LEU A 17 -8.17 -4.22 11.99
C LEU A 17 -6.94 -4.34 11.08
N LEU A 18 -6.13 -3.29 11.08
CA LEU A 18 -4.87 -3.25 10.36
C LEU A 18 -3.73 -3.87 11.17
N LYS A 19 -2.88 -4.66 10.51
CA LYS A 19 -1.67 -5.23 11.09
C LYS A 19 -0.51 -5.18 10.11
N SER A 20 0.68 -4.91 10.65
CA SER A 20 1.92 -5.07 9.89
C SER A 20 2.33 -6.54 9.83
N SER A 21 2.79 -6.98 8.67
CA SER A 21 3.44 -8.27 8.48
C SER A 21 4.87 -8.20 9.04
N ALA A 22 5.52 -9.35 9.21
CA ALA A 22 6.91 -9.41 9.67
C ALA A 22 7.93 -9.10 8.55
N THR A 23 7.48 -8.83 7.32
CA THR A 23 8.36 -8.68 6.15
C THR A 23 8.00 -7.44 5.32
N ARG A 24 8.89 -7.10 4.39
CA ARG A 24 8.72 -6.04 3.39
C ARG A 24 8.34 -6.57 2.02
N ARG A 25 7.93 -7.83 1.91
CA ARG A 25 7.59 -8.44 0.62
C ARG A 25 6.24 -7.90 0.15
N PRO A 26 6.14 -7.31 -1.05
CA PRO A 26 4.87 -6.77 -1.56
C PRO A 26 3.71 -7.79 -1.57
N ALA A 27 4.04 -9.08 -1.74
CA ALA A 27 3.07 -10.17 -1.75
C ALA A 27 2.56 -10.58 -0.35
N ASP A 28 3.14 -10.09 0.75
CA ASP A 28 2.74 -10.44 2.11
C ASP A 28 1.52 -9.62 2.57
N ILE A 29 0.47 -9.67 1.75
CA ILE A 29 -0.86 -9.10 1.99
C ILE A 29 -1.79 -10.26 2.29
N ASP A 30 -2.48 -10.20 3.43
CA ASP A 30 -3.50 -11.18 3.79
C ASP A 30 -4.76 -10.48 4.28
N PHE A 31 -5.91 -11.02 3.89
CA PHE A 31 -7.21 -10.60 4.39
C PHE A 31 -7.93 -11.82 4.94
N SER A 32 -8.10 -11.84 6.25
CA SER A 32 -8.70 -12.96 6.95
C SER A 32 -9.81 -12.53 7.90
N GLU A 33 -10.92 -13.25 7.83
CA GLU A 33 -12.00 -13.15 8.79
C GLU A 33 -11.63 -13.98 10.03
N GLY A 34 -11.27 -13.30 11.12
CA GLY A 34 -10.97 -13.94 12.39
C GLY A 34 -12.22 -14.09 13.25
N TRP A 35 -12.19 -15.04 14.19
CA TRP A 35 -13.28 -15.29 15.15
C TRP A 35 -13.78 -14.03 15.90
N PHE A 36 -12.90 -13.06 16.13
CA PHE A 36 -13.21 -11.83 16.88
C PHE A 36 -13.18 -10.55 16.04
N ALA A 37 -12.51 -10.56 14.89
CA ALA A 37 -12.36 -9.39 14.04
C ALA A 37 -11.76 -9.80 12.69
N THR A 38 -12.22 -9.12 11.65
CA THR A 38 -11.60 -9.13 10.32
C THR A 38 -10.30 -8.35 10.34
N ARG A 39 -9.27 -8.89 9.68
CA ARG A 39 -7.93 -8.30 9.66
C ARG A 39 -7.44 -8.13 8.24
N LEU A 40 -6.83 -6.97 8.00
CA LEU A 40 -5.99 -6.73 6.83
C LEU A 40 -4.54 -6.66 7.31
N ILE A 41 -3.74 -7.61 6.86
CA ILE A 41 -2.31 -7.68 7.09
C ILE A 41 -1.62 -7.10 5.87
N LEU A 42 -0.74 -6.14 6.09
CA LEU A 42 0.02 -5.45 5.03
C LEU A 42 1.52 -5.59 5.31
N PRO A 43 2.36 -5.68 4.27
CA PRO A 43 3.80 -5.64 4.46
C PRO A 43 4.23 -4.29 5.00
N GLU A 44 5.42 -4.24 5.58
CA GLU A 44 6.04 -2.96 5.92
C GLU A 44 6.41 -2.20 4.62
N ILE A 45 5.94 -0.97 4.51
CA ILE A 45 6.13 -0.04 3.39
C ILE A 45 7.06 1.07 3.84
N VAL A 46 8.16 1.25 3.12
CA VAL A 46 9.14 2.31 3.36
C VAL A 46 9.06 3.29 2.19
N VAL A 47 8.83 4.56 2.48
CA VAL A 47 8.68 5.62 1.46
C VAL A 47 9.75 6.69 1.63
N ASP A 48 10.48 6.98 0.56
CA ASP A 48 11.50 8.00 0.46
C ASP A 48 11.49 8.67 -0.93
N GLU A 49 12.42 9.59 -1.17
CA GLU A 49 12.54 10.35 -2.42
C GLU A 49 12.79 9.46 -3.66
N THR A 50 13.25 8.21 -3.47
CA THR A 50 13.52 7.27 -4.56
C THR A 50 12.33 6.35 -4.88
N THR A 51 11.28 6.38 -4.06
CA THR A 51 10.17 5.43 -4.13
C THR A 51 9.40 5.56 -5.44
N THR A 52 9.13 6.78 -5.92
CA THR A 52 8.45 7.00 -7.22
C THR A 52 9.23 6.41 -8.38
N SER A 53 10.52 6.74 -8.49
CA SER A 53 11.35 6.26 -9.61
C SER A 53 11.55 4.75 -9.54
N THR A 54 11.66 4.19 -8.35
CA THR A 54 11.74 2.73 -8.14
C THR A 54 10.48 2.04 -8.63
N PHE A 55 9.29 2.48 -8.21
CA PHE A 55 8.04 1.85 -8.66
C PHE A 55 7.80 2.04 -10.16
N LEU A 56 8.03 3.23 -10.71
CA LEU A 56 7.87 3.45 -12.16
C LEU A 56 8.81 2.57 -12.99
N ASN A 57 10.06 2.39 -12.55
CA ASN A 57 11.00 1.50 -13.22
C ASN A 57 10.58 0.04 -13.12
N LEU A 58 10.09 -0.41 -11.96
CA LEU A 58 9.59 -1.77 -11.78
C LEU A 58 8.32 -2.02 -12.60
N ILE A 59 7.40 -1.06 -12.67
CA ILE A 59 6.22 -1.10 -13.54
C ILE A 59 6.67 -1.19 -15.01
N ALA A 60 7.58 -0.34 -15.46
CA ALA A 60 8.08 -0.38 -16.83
C ALA A 60 8.73 -1.74 -17.17
N TYR A 61 9.46 -2.32 -16.22
CA TYR A 61 10.03 -3.65 -16.35
C TYR A 61 8.95 -4.74 -16.41
N GLU A 62 7.94 -4.66 -15.53
CA GLU A 62 6.80 -5.57 -15.49
C GLU A 62 5.95 -5.53 -16.78
N MET A 63 5.88 -4.36 -17.43
CA MET A 63 5.14 -4.14 -18.68
C MET A 63 5.91 -4.57 -19.95
N CYS A 64 7.15 -5.08 -19.82
CA CYS A 64 7.91 -5.55 -20.97
C CYS A 64 7.26 -6.82 -21.57
N PRO A 65 7.07 -6.90 -22.91
CA PRO A 65 6.33 -7.98 -23.55
C PRO A 65 7.00 -9.36 -23.39
N ASP A 66 8.32 -9.37 -23.16
CA ASP A 66 9.13 -10.59 -23.03
C ASP A 66 9.27 -11.07 -21.57
N PHE A 67 8.62 -10.38 -20.62
CA PHE A 67 8.69 -10.71 -19.19
C PHE A 67 7.36 -11.31 -18.72
N GLU A 68 7.30 -12.64 -18.62
CA GLU A 68 6.13 -13.34 -18.10
C GLU A 68 6.01 -13.11 -16.58
N ASN A 69 4.92 -12.48 -16.16
CA ASN A 69 4.64 -12.14 -14.76
C ASN A 69 3.12 -12.07 -14.50
N ASP A 70 2.76 -11.88 -13.24
CA ASP A 70 1.38 -11.80 -12.74
C ASP A 70 0.91 -10.37 -12.44
N TYR A 71 1.66 -9.35 -12.85
CA TYR A 71 1.43 -7.94 -12.57
C TYR A 71 1.43 -7.61 -11.07
N GLY A 72 2.22 -8.33 -10.28
CA GLY A 72 2.32 -8.17 -8.83
C GLY A 72 2.75 -6.77 -8.39
N VAL A 73 3.68 -6.11 -9.11
CA VAL A 73 4.12 -4.74 -8.79
C VAL A 73 3.01 -3.74 -9.07
N CYS A 74 2.42 -3.77 -10.27
CA CYS A 74 1.30 -2.91 -10.64
C CYS A 74 0.13 -3.08 -9.66
N SER A 75 -0.20 -4.33 -9.30
CA SER A 75 -1.27 -4.64 -8.36
C SER A 75 -0.97 -4.09 -6.96
N PHE A 76 0.27 -4.24 -6.48
CA PHE A 76 0.68 -3.72 -5.19
C PHE A 76 0.61 -2.19 -5.13
N VAL A 77 1.14 -1.51 -6.14
CA VAL A 77 1.15 -0.03 -6.22
C VAL A 77 -0.29 0.49 -6.29
N ALA A 78 -1.11 -0.07 -7.19
CA ALA A 78 -2.50 0.35 -7.33
C ALA A 78 -3.31 0.11 -6.05
N PHE A 79 -3.10 -1.03 -5.37
CA PHE A 79 -3.74 -1.33 -4.10
C PHE A 79 -3.31 -0.36 -3.00
N THR A 80 -2.00 -0.10 -2.87
CA THR A 80 -1.46 0.82 -1.85
C THR A 80 -1.94 2.25 -2.09
N GLY A 81 -1.99 2.70 -3.35
CA GLY A 81 -2.52 4.02 -3.70
C GLY A 81 -4.00 4.18 -3.35
N GLN A 82 -4.81 3.12 -3.49
CA GLN A 82 -6.22 3.15 -3.04
C GLN A 82 -6.37 3.22 -1.51
N LEU A 83 -5.43 2.64 -0.76
CA LEU A 83 -5.44 2.71 0.71
C LEU A 83 -5.05 4.11 1.22
N ILE A 84 -4.23 4.85 0.47
CA ILE A 84 -3.62 6.13 0.87
C ILE A 84 -4.26 7.28 0.07
N GLU A 85 -5.47 7.69 0.43
CA GLU A 85 -6.14 8.81 -0.25
C GLU A 85 -5.88 10.16 0.44
N ASN A 86 -5.54 10.17 1.73
CA ASN A 86 -5.30 11.39 2.48
C ASN A 86 -4.27 11.20 3.63
N PRO A 87 -3.75 12.27 4.24
CA PRO A 87 -2.73 12.17 5.29
C PRO A 87 -3.16 11.37 6.54
N LYS A 88 -4.47 11.26 6.81
CA LYS A 88 -4.95 10.46 7.96
C LYS A 88 -4.75 8.97 7.72
N ASP A 89 -4.81 8.52 6.46
CA ASP A 89 -4.52 7.14 6.08
C ASP A 89 -3.05 6.81 6.33
N VAL A 90 -2.16 7.70 5.89
CA VAL A 90 -0.71 7.61 6.15
C VAL A 90 -0.46 7.53 7.66
N ARG A 91 -1.05 8.44 8.44
CA ARG A 91 -0.88 8.47 9.90
C ARG A 91 -1.36 7.19 10.58
N GLU A 92 -2.49 6.62 10.13
CA GLU A 92 -2.99 5.37 10.68
C GLU A 92 -2.04 4.21 10.35
N LEU A 93 -1.58 4.08 9.10
CA LEU A 93 -0.62 3.06 8.69
C LEU A 93 0.69 3.17 9.48
N ARG A 94 1.18 4.39 9.72
CA ARG A 94 2.35 4.65 10.57
C ARG A 94 2.12 4.21 12.01
N SER A 95 0.95 4.49 12.58
CA SER A 95 0.62 4.08 13.96
C SER A 95 0.61 2.57 14.15
N LYS A 96 0.44 1.80 13.07
CA LYS A 96 0.45 0.33 13.05
C LYS A 96 1.81 -0.27 12.68
N GLY A 97 2.82 0.56 12.40
CA GLY A 97 4.12 0.12 11.92
C GLY A 97 4.06 -0.51 10.52
N ILE A 98 3.02 -0.19 9.75
CA ILE A 98 2.84 -0.66 8.37
C ILE A 98 3.58 0.28 7.42
N LEU A 99 3.54 1.59 7.67
CA LEU A 99 4.21 2.58 6.84
C LEU A 99 5.26 3.33 7.65
N GLN A 100 6.43 3.51 7.06
CA GLN A 100 7.45 4.45 7.52
C GLN A 100 7.82 5.35 6.33
N HIS A 101 8.09 6.64 6.56
CA HIS A 101 8.53 7.53 5.49
C HIS A 101 9.55 8.56 5.97
N TRP A 102 10.38 9.03 5.04
CA TRP A 102 11.50 9.97 5.23
C TRP A 102 11.24 11.30 4.51
N LEU A 103 10.00 11.53 4.09
CA LEU A 103 9.52 12.75 3.43
C LEU A 103 9.18 13.85 4.46
N CYS A 104 9.01 15.10 4.00
CA CYS A 104 8.76 16.25 4.88
C CYS A 104 7.38 16.21 5.55
N SER A 105 6.41 15.49 4.99
CA SER A 105 5.07 15.37 5.56
C SER A 105 4.31 14.12 5.12
N ASP A 106 3.24 13.78 5.84
CA ASP A 106 2.29 12.73 5.43
C ASP A 106 1.59 13.10 4.08
N GLU A 107 1.44 14.39 3.77
CA GLU A 107 0.88 14.88 2.50
C GLU A 107 1.77 14.51 1.30
N GLU A 108 3.09 14.56 1.46
CA GLU A 108 4.03 14.18 0.40
C GLU A 108 3.93 12.69 0.06
N VAL A 109 3.59 11.83 1.02
CA VAL A 109 3.34 10.40 0.77
C VAL A 109 2.10 10.22 -0.12
N VAL A 110 1.02 10.95 0.16
CA VAL A 110 -0.21 10.93 -0.66
C VAL A 110 0.10 11.41 -2.08
N ASN A 111 0.81 12.54 -2.21
CA ASN A 111 1.21 13.08 -3.50
C ASN A 111 2.10 12.10 -4.27
N LEU A 112 3.00 11.41 -3.59
CA LEU A 112 3.86 10.40 -4.20
C LEU A 112 3.06 9.28 -4.86
N PHE A 113 2.08 8.68 -4.15
CA PHE A 113 1.26 7.61 -4.71
C PHE A 113 0.28 8.09 -5.78
N ASN A 114 -0.12 9.37 -5.77
CA ASN A 114 -0.93 9.97 -6.85
C ASN A 114 -0.14 10.21 -8.15
N LEU A 115 1.19 10.22 -8.10
CA LEU A 115 2.06 10.43 -9.25
C LEU A 115 2.44 9.14 -9.98
N ILE A 116 2.25 7.98 -9.34
CA ILE A 116 2.56 6.65 -9.90
C ILE A 116 1.32 6.12 -10.62
#